data_AF-A0A1B6LVA3-F1
#
_entry.id   AF-A0A1B6LVA3-F1
#
_cell.length_a   1.000
_cell.length_b   1.000
_cell.length_c   1.000
_cell.angle_alpha   90.00
_cell.angle_beta   90.00
_cell.angle_gamma   90.00
#
_symmetry.space_group_name_H-M   'P 1'
#
loop_
_entity.id
_entity.type
_entity.pdbx_description
1 polymer ?
#
loop_
_entity_poly.entity_id
_entity_poly.type
_entity_poly.pdbx_seq_one_letter_code
_entity_poly.pdbx_strand_id
1 'polypeptide(L)'
;RYPYVFGEFFCRMTSFAAETSANATVLTITAFTVERYVAICHPFLSYTVSKLSRAVKFIIAIWILALCLAVPQAIQFGIVMGKNMNGSFVPESAQCTLKWEFIEHAFHISTGLFFVA
;
A
#
# COMPACT_ATOMS: atom_id res chain seq x y z
N ARG A 1 -5.33 -23.84 -5.77
CA ARG A 1 -4.76 -22.82 -4.84
C ARG A 1 -5.21 -23.22 -3.45
N TYR A 2 -4.29 -23.46 -2.52
CA TYR A 2 -4.64 -23.93 -1.17
C TYR A 2 -5.34 -22.82 -0.37
N PRO A 3 -6.27 -23.17 0.54
CA PRO A 3 -7.00 -22.20 1.35
C PRO A 3 -6.07 -21.44 2.29
N TYR A 4 -6.42 -20.20 2.58
CA TYR A 4 -5.72 -19.39 3.58
C TYR A 4 -6.01 -19.92 5.00
N VAL A 5 -4.98 -20.45 5.66
CA VAL A 5 -5.11 -21.15 6.96
C VAL A 5 -4.79 -20.30 8.20
N PHE A 6 -4.18 -19.13 8.03
CA PHE A 6 -3.59 -18.36 9.15
C PHE A 6 -4.56 -17.41 9.86
N GLY A 7 -5.86 -17.47 9.57
CA GLY A 7 -6.90 -16.65 10.21
C GLY A 7 -6.85 -15.15 9.84
N GLU A 8 -7.92 -14.42 10.17
CA GLU A 8 -8.12 -13.05 9.68
C GLU A 8 -7.06 -12.07 10.20
N PHE A 9 -6.57 -12.29 11.43
CA PHE A 9 -5.52 -11.47 12.03
C PHE A 9 -4.21 -11.53 11.23
N PHE A 10 -3.75 -12.73 10.87
CA PHE A 10 -2.52 -12.89 10.09
C PHE A 10 -2.69 -12.32 8.68
N CYS A 11 -3.88 -12.46 8.07
CA CYS A 11 -4.19 -11.86 6.78
C CYS A 11 -3.98 -10.35 6.82
N ARG A 12 -4.61 -9.69 7.79
CA ARG A 12 -4.49 -8.24 7.97
C ARG A 12 -3.07 -7.79 8.28
N MET A 13 -2.33 -8.52 9.12
CA MET A 13 -0.93 -8.19 9.42
C MET A 13 -0.03 -8.32 8.18
N THR A 14 -0.18 -9.40 7.42
CA THR A 14 0.63 -9.61 6.20
C THR A 14 0.33 -8.53 5.15
N SER A 15 -0.94 -8.16 4.97
CA SER A 15 -1.32 -7.04 4.12
C SER A 15 -0.77 -5.72 4.63
N PHE A 16 -0.88 -5.43 5.93
CA PHE A 16 -0.32 -4.22 6.53
C PHE A 16 1.18 -4.09 6.30
N ALA A 17 1.93 -5.19 6.50
CA ALA A 17 3.36 -5.21 6.25
C ALA A 17 3.69 -4.97 4.77
N ALA A 18 2.95 -5.62 3.85
CA ALA A 18 3.13 -5.44 2.42
C ALA A 18 2.88 -3.98 1.97
N GLU A 19 1.76 -3.38 2.39
CA GLU A 19 1.42 -1.99 2.08
C GLU A 19 2.43 -1.01 2.69
N THR A 20 2.87 -1.27 3.94
CA THR A 20 3.90 -0.45 4.60
C THR A 20 5.21 -0.50 3.81
N SER A 21 5.65 -1.69 3.39
CA SER A 21 6.88 -1.84 2.59
C SER A 21 6.79 -1.15 1.24
N ALA A 22 5.64 -1.21 0.56
CA ALA A 22 5.40 -0.51 -0.69
C ALA A 22 5.48 1.01 -0.50
N ASN A 23 4.74 1.55 0.47
CA ASN A 23 4.72 2.98 0.77
C ASN A 23 6.10 3.49 1.21
N ALA A 24 6.80 2.76 2.07
CA ALA A 24 8.15 3.11 2.50
C ALA A 24 9.15 3.15 1.32
N THR A 25 9.04 2.20 0.39
CA THR A 25 9.89 2.16 -0.82
C THR A 25 9.67 3.39 -1.69
N VAL A 26 8.40 3.71 -1.99
CA VAL A 26 8.05 4.89 -2.81
C VAL A 26 8.58 6.17 -2.16
N LEU A 27 8.28 6.38 -0.88
CA LEU A 27 8.73 7.56 -0.13
C LEU A 27 10.26 7.67 -0.06
N THR A 28 10.95 6.54 0.08
CA THR A 28 12.43 6.51 0.08
C THR A 28 13.01 6.89 -1.27
N ILE A 29 12.45 6.37 -2.37
CA ILE A 29 12.87 6.71 -3.74
C ILE A 29 12.62 8.20 -4.00
N THR A 30 11.44 8.72 -3.60
CA THR A 30 11.12 10.15 -3.70
C THR A 30 12.13 10.99 -2.93
N ALA A 31 12.46 10.61 -1.68
CA ALA A 31 13.44 11.33 -0.87
C ALA A 31 14.84 11.34 -1.51
N PHE A 32 15.30 10.20 -2.03
CA PHE A 32 16.57 10.13 -2.76
C PHE A 32 16.57 11.02 -4.00
N THR A 33 15.46 11.02 -4.75
CA THR A 33 15.29 11.85 -5.95
C THR A 33 15.33 13.34 -5.62
N VAL A 34 14.62 13.75 -4.57
CA VAL A 34 14.64 15.14 -4.07
C VAL A 34 16.03 15.55 -3.63
N GLU A 35 16.76 14.68 -2.91
CA GLU A 35 18.14 14.97 -2.51
C GLU A 35 19.05 15.19 -3.74
N ARG A 36 18.95 14.33 -4.75
CA ARG A 36 19.71 14.48 -5.99
C ARG A 36 19.33 15.74 -6.74
N TYR A 37 18.04 16.05 -6.83
CA TYR A 37 17.53 17.27 -7.45
C TYR A 37 18.08 18.53 -6.79
N VAL A 38 17.98 18.63 -5.46
CA VAL A 38 18.50 19.78 -4.69
C VAL A 38 20.02 19.89 -4.84
N ALA A 39 20.74 18.77 -4.85
CA ALA A 39 22.19 18.79 -5.03
C ALA A 39 22.63 19.32 -6.40
N ILE A 40 21.85 19.08 -7.46
CA ILE A 40 22.13 19.54 -8.83
C ILE A 40 21.69 20.99 -9.01
N CYS A 41 20.45 21.33 -8.65
CA CYS A 41 19.85 22.64 -8.92
C CYS A 41 20.22 23.70 -7.87
N HIS A 42 20.56 23.31 -6.65
CA HIS A 42 20.89 24.21 -5.53
C HIS A 42 22.20 23.81 -4.82
N PRO A 43 23.35 23.89 -5.51
CA PRO A 43 24.65 23.41 -5.00
C PRO A 43 25.11 24.10 -3.70
N PHE A 44 24.79 25.39 -3.52
CA PHE A 44 25.11 26.13 -2.29
C PHE A 44 24.35 25.63 -1.06
N LEU A 45 23.13 25.13 -1.23
CA LEU A 45 22.31 24.57 -0.15
C LEU A 45 22.72 23.13 0.19
N SER A 46 23.49 22.45 -0.66
CA SER A 46 23.96 21.07 -0.47
C SER A 46 25.27 20.99 0.36
N TYR A 47 26.04 22.08 0.41
CA TYR A 47 27.37 22.11 1.04
C TYR A 47 27.34 22.44 2.55
N THR A 48 26.39 23.25 3.01
CA THR A 48 26.31 23.74 4.42
C THR A 48 25.56 22.79 5.37
N VAL A 49 25.04 21.67 4.88
CA VAL A 49 24.11 20.81 5.62
C VAL A 49 24.76 19.51 6.03
N SER A 50 24.85 19.29 7.34
CA SER A 50 25.24 18.01 7.93
C SER A 50 24.23 16.92 7.54
N LYS A 51 24.54 16.16 6.48
CA LYS A 51 23.59 15.28 5.76
C LYS A 51 23.12 14.09 6.59
N LEU A 52 23.95 13.59 7.51
CA LEU A 52 23.69 12.32 8.20
C LEU A 52 22.56 12.39 9.24
N SER A 53 22.58 13.40 10.13
CA SER A 53 21.54 13.54 11.18
C SER A 53 20.16 13.83 10.60
N ARG A 54 20.11 14.60 9.50
CA ARG A 54 18.86 14.90 8.81
C ARG A 54 18.36 13.70 7.98
N ALA A 55 19.24 12.94 7.35
CA ALA A 55 18.86 11.70 6.65
C ALA A 55 18.19 10.69 7.59
N VAL A 56 18.75 10.50 8.80
CA VAL A 56 18.13 9.65 9.82
C VAL A 56 16.74 10.16 10.23
N LYS A 57 16.58 11.48 10.44
CA LYS A 57 15.26 12.08 10.72
C LYS A 57 14.27 11.86 9.57
N PHE A 58 14.71 11.99 8.33
CA PHE A 58 13.86 11.73 7.16
C PHE A 58 13.44 10.27 7.07
N ILE A 59 14.36 9.32 7.31
CA ILE A 59 14.04 7.89 7.33
C ILE A 59 12.97 7.61 8.40
N ILE A 60 13.14 8.13 9.62
CA ILE A 60 12.14 7.96 10.69
C ILE A 60 10.78 8.54 10.27
N ALA A 61 10.76 9.74 9.69
CA ALA A 61 9.53 10.37 9.21
C ALA A 61 8.86 9.56 8.09
N ILE A 62 9.65 9.01 7.15
CA ILE A 62 9.17 8.16 6.06
C ILE A 62 8.50 6.90 6.62
N TRP A 63 9.11 6.24 7.59
CA TRP A 63 8.53 5.05 8.22
C TRP A 63 7.23 5.36 8.95
N ILE A 64 7.17 6.46 9.70
CA ILE A 64 5.93 6.88 10.37
C ILE A 64 4.83 7.16 9.34
N LEU A 65 5.13 7.89 8.27
CA LEU A 65 4.18 8.18 7.20
C LEU A 65 3.72 6.89 6.49
N ALA A 66 4.64 5.98 6.18
CA ALA A 66 4.32 4.70 5.55
C ALA A 66 3.38 3.85 6.41
N LEU A 67 3.62 3.79 7.73
CA LEU A 67 2.75 3.10 8.68
C LEU A 67 1.35 3.75 8.72
N CYS A 68 1.28 5.09 8.81
CA CYS A 68 0.01 5.81 8.82
C CYS A 68 -0.81 5.57 7.55
N LEU A 69 -0.16 5.57 6.38
CA LEU A 69 -0.82 5.32 5.08
C LEU A 69 -1.26 3.86 4.92
N ALA A 70 -0.51 2.92 5.50
CA ALA A 70 -0.83 1.49 5.43
C ALA A 70 -2.06 1.11 6.28
N VAL A 71 -2.40 1.86 7.34
CA VAL A 71 -3.57 1.57 8.21
C VAL A 71 -4.89 1.51 7.42
N PRO A 72 -5.33 2.56 6.69
CA PRO A 72 -6.58 2.53 5.93
C PRO A 72 -6.57 1.50 4.79
N GLN A 73 -5.39 1.19 4.23
CA GLN A 73 -5.27 0.14 3.21
C GLN A 73 -5.45 -1.25 3.83
N ALA A 74 -4.78 -1.54 4.94
CA ALA A 74 -4.82 -2.84 5.60
C ALA A 74 -6.20 -3.18 6.17
N ILE A 75 -6.97 -2.19 6.65
CA ILE A 75 -8.34 -2.39 7.15
C ILE A 75 -9.27 -2.94 6.05
N GLN A 76 -8.97 -2.67 4.78
CA GLN A 76 -9.77 -3.16 3.66
C GLN A 76 -9.52 -4.63 3.34
N PHE A 77 -8.43 -5.24 3.84
CA PHE A 77 -8.14 -6.66 3.64
C PHE A 77 -8.85 -7.54 4.68
N GLY A 78 -9.34 -8.68 4.21
CA GLY A 78 -9.96 -9.70 5.05
C GLY A 78 -9.95 -11.07 4.36
N ILE A 79 -10.44 -12.08 5.08
CA ILE A 79 -10.65 -13.40 4.48
C ILE A 79 -12.01 -13.42 3.81
N VAL A 80 -12.02 -13.72 2.51
CA VAL A 80 -13.22 -13.93 1.72
C VAL A 80 -13.30 -15.41 1.35
N MET A 81 -14.49 -15.99 1.52
CA MET A 81 -14.80 -17.35 1.12
C MET A 81 -15.79 -17.32 -0.05
N GLY A 82 -15.50 -18.08 -1.10
CA GLY A 82 -16.42 -18.36 -2.17
C GLY A 82 -17.65 -19.13 -1.67
N LYS A 83 -18.78 -18.91 -2.36
CA LYS A 83 -20.03 -19.64 -2.14
C LYS A 83 -20.25 -20.65 -3.26
N ASN A 84 -20.77 -21.82 -2.92
CA ASN A 84 -21.23 -22.82 -3.88
C ASN A 84 -22.58 -22.42 -4.51
N MET A 85 -23.01 -23.16 -5.54
CA MET A 85 -24.32 -23.03 -6.18
C MET A 85 -25.50 -23.14 -5.19
N ASN A 86 -25.35 -23.90 -4.10
CA ASN A 86 -26.36 -24.03 -3.04
C ASN A 86 -26.27 -22.92 -1.96
N GLY A 87 -25.42 -21.91 -2.14
CA GLY A 87 -25.20 -20.82 -1.17
C GLY A 87 -24.35 -21.19 0.04
N SER A 88 -23.89 -22.43 0.17
CA SER A 88 -22.97 -22.87 1.23
C SER A 88 -21.57 -22.32 1.02
N PHE A 89 -20.88 -21.94 2.11
CA PHE A 89 -19.49 -21.47 2.07
C PHE A 89 -18.52 -22.62 1.76
N VAL A 90 -17.53 -22.37 0.90
CA VAL A 90 -16.51 -23.34 0.52
C VAL A 90 -15.20 -23.03 1.27
N PRO A 91 -14.83 -23.82 2.29
CA PRO A 91 -13.62 -23.53 3.07
C PRO A 91 -12.33 -23.63 2.23
N GLU A 92 -12.31 -24.46 1.18
CA GLU A 92 -11.17 -24.58 0.26
C GLU A 92 -10.91 -23.32 -0.58
N SER A 93 -11.89 -22.41 -0.65
CA SER A 93 -11.80 -21.15 -1.39
C SER A 93 -11.37 -19.95 -0.54
N ALA A 94 -10.96 -20.17 0.72
CA ALA A 94 -10.55 -19.09 1.60
C ALA A 94 -9.34 -18.33 1.02
N GLN A 95 -9.51 -17.04 0.74
CA GLN A 95 -8.47 -16.17 0.23
C GLN A 95 -8.37 -14.91 1.09
N CYS A 96 -7.15 -14.49 1.41
CA CYS A 96 -6.89 -13.16 1.96
C CYS A 96 -6.90 -12.16 0.80
N THR A 97 -7.94 -11.33 0.73
CA THR A 97 -8.13 -10.36 -0.36
C THR A 97 -8.86 -9.11 0.16
N LEU A 98 -9.02 -8.12 -0.69
CA LEU A 98 -9.82 -6.93 -0.39
C LEU A 98 -11.26 -7.36 -0.13
N LYS A 99 -11.77 -7.05 1.06
CA LYS A 99 -13.14 -7.34 1.50
C LYS A 99 -14.15 -6.35 0.92
N TRP A 100 -13.70 -5.12 0.70
CA TRP A 100 -14.50 -4.05 0.11
C TRP A 100 -14.20 -3.93 -1.37
N GLU A 101 -14.94 -4.67 -2.18
CA GLU A 101 -15.15 -4.28 -3.57
C GLU A 101 -16.07 -3.06 -3.58
N PHE A 102 -15.50 -1.85 -3.46
CA PHE A 102 -16.27 -0.60 -3.61
C PHE A 102 -16.73 -0.35 -5.07
N ILE A 103 -16.42 -1.27 -5.98
CA ILE A 103 -16.38 -1.04 -7.43
C ILE A 103 -17.04 -2.21 -8.18
N GLU A 104 -18.34 -2.45 -7.95
CA GLU A 104 -19.15 -3.03 -9.03
C GLU A 104 -19.37 -1.98 -10.15
N HIS A 105 -19.39 -0.69 -9.79
CA HIS A 105 -19.76 0.38 -10.73
C HIS A 105 -18.58 1.17 -11.32
N ALA A 106 -17.40 1.20 -10.69
CA ALA A 106 -16.30 2.00 -11.24
C ALA A 106 -15.69 1.41 -12.53
N PHE A 107 -15.86 0.11 -12.82
CA PHE A 107 -15.53 -0.43 -14.14
C PHE A 107 -16.45 0.17 -15.23
N HIS A 108 -17.75 0.28 -14.94
CA HIS A 108 -18.73 0.93 -15.82
C HIS A 108 -18.49 2.44 -15.94
N ILE A 109 -18.15 3.13 -14.84
CA ILE A 109 -17.87 4.58 -14.84
C ILE A 109 -16.58 4.88 -15.61
N SER A 110 -15.51 4.10 -15.40
CA SER A 110 -14.26 4.24 -16.16
C SER A 110 -14.48 4.01 -17.65
N THR A 111 -15.32 3.02 -18.01
CA THR A 111 -15.70 2.77 -19.40
C THR A 111 -16.50 3.96 -19.95
N GLY A 112 -17.53 4.43 -19.25
CA GLY A 112 -18.34 5.58 -19.67
C GLY A 112 -17.50 6.85 -19.85
N LEU A 113 -16.57 7.13 -18.95
CA LEU A 113 -15.69 8.30 -19.04
C LEU A 113 -14.74 8.24 -20.25
N PHE A 114 -14.24 7.05 -20.58
CA PHE A 114 -13.29 6.85 -21.68
C PHE A 114 -13.94 6.82 -23.07
N PHE A 115 -15.22 6.43 -23.15
CA PHE A 115 -15.98 6.38 -24.41
C PHE A 115 -16.82 7.64 -24.68
N VAL A 116 -16.97 8.54 -23.69
CA VAL A 116 -17.69 9.82 -23.83
C VAL A 116 -16.75 11.04 -23.91
N ALA A 117 -15.47 10.88 -23.57
CA ALA A 117 -14.40 11.85 -23.85
C ALA A 117 -13.79 11.60 -25.25
#